data_AF-A0A7J8DNI3-F1
#
_entry.id   AF-A0A7J8DNI3-F1
#
_cell.length_a   1.000
_cell.length_b   1.000
_cell.length_c   1.000
_cell.angle_alpha   90.00
_cell.angle_beta   90.00
_cell.angle_gamma   90.00
#
_symmetry.space_group_name_H-M   'P 1'
#
loop_
_entity.id
_entity.type
_entity.pdbx_description
1 polymer ?
#
loop_
_entity_poly.entity_id
_entity_poly.type
_entity_poly.pdbx_seq_one_letter_code
_entity_poly.pdbx_strand_id
1 'polypeptide(L)'
;MAEEYDEKTSELLVRKWRVKSALGALGQWQIEVGEPAPHGAGNLGCELIKESNANPIFMRKDTKMCFQWRIRNLPYPKDVYNVYVDQQERCVVVRTTNKKYYKKFSITDLERYQLPLDDSLLSFAYANCTLIISYQKPKEVLVAESELQKELKKELTRLCKN
;
A
#
# COMPACT_ATOMS: atom_id res chain seq x y z
N MET A 1 -13.51 7.90 4.34
CA MET A 1 -12.28 7.59 3.59
C MET A 1 -11.78 8.89 2.98
N ALA A 2 -10.47 9.06 2.80
CA ALA A 2 -9.88 10.19 2.10
C ALA A 2 -8.74 9.69 1.21
N GLU A 3 -8.67 10.20 -0.01
CA GLU A 3 -7.67 9.86 -1.03
C GLU A 3 -7.01 11.13 -1.54
N GLU A 4 -5.70 11.07 -1.77
CA GLU A 4 -4.88 12.16 -2.30
C GLU A 4 -4.14 11.63 -3.53
N TYR A 5 -4.20 12.36 -4.63
CA TYR A 5 -3.61 11.99 -5.92
C TYR A 5 -2.57 13.02 -6.36
N ASP A 6 -1.55 12.57 -7.07
CA ASP A 6 -0.61 13.48 -7.74
C ASP A 6 -1.31 14.19 -8.91
N GLU A 7 -1.25 15.51 -8.96
CA GLU A 7 -1.95 16.29 -9.98
C GLU A 7 -1.44 16.03 -11.41
N LYS A 8 -0.14 15.71 -11.55
CA LYS A 8 0.53 15.54 -12.84
C LYS A 8 0.42 14.09 -13.32
N THR A 9 0.68 13.12 -12.45
CA THR A 9 0.73 11.70 -12.81
C THR A 9 -0.60 10.99 -12.56
N SER A 10 -1.50 11.60 -11.78
CA SER A 10 -2.77 11.02 -11.31
C SER A 10 -2.59 9.72 -10.51
N GLU A 11 -1.39 9.52 -9.94
CA GLU A 11 -1.10 8.37 -9.07
C GLU A 11 -1.67 8.58 -7.67
N LEU A 12 -2.18 7.51 -7.06
CA LEU A 12 -2.68 7.54 -5.69
C LEU A 12 -1.51 7.68 -4.72
N LEU A 13 -1.38 8.84 -4.08
CA LEU A 13 -0.33 9.15 -3.13
C LEU A 13 -0.68 8.68 -1.72
N VAL A 14 -1.90 8.98 -1.29
CA VAL A 14 -2.38 8.64 0.06
C VAL A 14 -3.79 8.09 -0.02
N ARG A 15 -4.04 7.02 0.74
CA ARG A 15 -5.38 6.53 1.01
C ARG A 15 -5.50 6.20 2.49
N LYS A 16 -6.45 6.84 3.17
CA LYS A 16 -6.67 6.67 4.61
C LYS A 16 -8.15 6.56 4.98
N TRP A 17 -8.45 5.81 6.03
CA TRP A 17 -9.81 5.68 6.57
C TRP A 17 -9.82 5.84 8.09
N ARG A 18 -10.99 6.21 8.64
CA ARG A 18 -11.23 6.22 10.09
C ARG A 18 -11.94 4.93 10.47
N VAL A 19 -11.37 4.20 11.41
CA VAL A 19 -12.03 3.05 12.03
C VAL A 19 -12.78 3.55 13.26
N LYS A 20 -14.03 3.13 13.46
CA LYS A 20 -14.74 3.41 14.73
C LYS A 20 -14.18 2.50 15.81
N SER A 21 -13.94 3.03 17.01
CA SER A 21 -13.53 2.18 18.14
C SER A 21 -14.68 1.26 18.55
N ALA A 22 -14.37 0.21 19.32
CA ALA A 22 -15.38 -0.72 19.85
C ALA A 22 -16.49 -0.01 20.66
N LEU A 23 -16.21 1.17 21.23
CA LEU A 23 -17.15 1.99 21.98
C LEU A 23 -17.81 3.09 21.13
N GLY A 24 -17.67 3.04 19.80
CA GLY A 24 -18.31 3.98 18.87
C GLY A 24 -17.63 5.34 18.72
N ALA A 25 -16.53 5.60 19.44
CA ALA A 25 -15.75 6.82 19.26
C ALA A 25 -15.06 6.83 17.88
N LEU A 26 -14.85 8.03 17.34
CA LEU A 26 -14.05 8.21 16.12
C LEU A 26 -12.61 7.78 16.41
N GLY A 27 -12.18 6.65 15.83
CA GLY A 27 -10.82 6.17 15.97
C GLY A 27 -9.83 6.92 15.07
N GLN A 28 -8.57 6.53 15.19
CA GLN A 28 -7.47 7.15 14.46
C GLN A 28 -7.55 6.85 12.95
N TRP A 29 -6.98 7.76 12.16
CA TRP A 29 -6.78 7.52 10.73
C TRP A 29 -5.78 6.40 10.54
N GLN A 30 -6.16 5.38 9.75
CA GLN A 30 -5.26 4.32 9.30
C GLN A 30 -4.91 4.55 7.84
N ILE A 31 -3.64 4.40 7.50
CA ILE A 31 -3.09 4.62 6.15
C ILE A 31 -2.96 3.27 5.44
N GLU A 32 -3.56 3.18 4.26
CA GLU A 32 -3.48 2.03 3.34
C GLU A 32 -2.37 2.21 2.32
N VAL A 33 -2.34 3.39 1.70
CA VAL A 33 -1.39 3.80 0.65
C VAL A 33 -0.73 5.09 1.10
N GLY A 34 0.57 5.20 0.86
CA GLY A 34 1.37 6.37 1.24
C GLY A 34 2.31 6.09 2.42
N GLU A 35 3.15 7.06 2.73
CA GLU A 35 4.01 6.98 3.91
C GLU A 35 3.18 7.22 5.17
N PRO A 36 3.38 6.41 6.24
CA PRO A 36 2.85 6.77 7.53
C PRO A 36 3.44 8.13 7.92
N ALA A 37 2.58 9.08 8.27
CA ALA A 37 3.04 10.39 8.75
C ALA A 37 4.07 10.16 9.87
N PRO A 38 5.16 10.94 9.93
CA PRO A 38 6.09 10.87 11.05
C PRO A 38 5.28 10.95 12.34
N HIS A 39 5.40 9.93 13.19
CA HIS A 39 4.75 9.92 14.49
C HIS A 39 5.22 11.18 15.24
N GLY A 40 4.37 12.19 15.32
CA GLY A 40 4.76 13.53 15.79
C GLY A 40 3.74 14.63 15.48
N ALA A 41 2.94 14.52 14.43
CA ALA A 41 1.87 15.47 14.15
C ALA A 41 0.56 15.11 14.89
N GLY A 42 0.56 15.21 16.23
CA GLY A 42 -0.70 15.35 16.99
C GLY A 42 -1.02 14.35 18.10
N ASN A 43 -0.08 13.55 18.59
CA ASN A 43 -0.34 12.71 19.78
C ASN A 43 0.91 12.63 20.67
N LEU A 44 1.02 13.55 21.64
CA LEU A 44 2.15 13.66 22.59
C LEU A 44 2.36 12.40 23.49
N GLY A 45 1.55 11.35 23.36
CA GLY A 45 1.67 10.14 24.19
C GLY A 45 2.69 9.10 23.70
N CYS A 46 3.19 9.19 22.46
CA CYS A 46 3.98 8.11 21.83
C CYS A 46 5.49 8.46 21.68
N GLU A 47 5.92 9.64 22.11
CA GLU A 47 7.28 10.12 21.84
C GLU A 47 8.36 9.46 22.75
N LEU A 48 7.96 8.79 23.83
CA LEU A 48 8.89 8.19 24.79
C LEU A 48 9.47 6.84 24.32
N ILE A 49 8.78 6.12 23.43
CA ILE A 49 9.18 4.80 22.94
C ILE A 49 9.06 4.79 21.43
N LYS A 50 10.19 4.70 20.74
CA LYS A 50 10.26 4.64 19.28
C LYS A 50 10.78 3.29 18.84
N GLU A 51 10.18 2.73 17.80
CA GLU A 51 10.71 1.55 17.14
C GLU A 51 12.13 1.80 16.61
N SER A 52 13.00 0.80 16.69
CA SER A 52 14.34 0.89 16.11
C SER A 52 14.24 1.17 14.62
N ASN A 53 15.05 2.10 14.11
CA ASN A 53 15.15 2.35 12.67
C ASN A 53 15.68 1.13 11.91
N ALA A 54 16.20 0.10 12.59
CA ALA A 54 16.61 -1.17 12.00
C ALA A 54 15.44 -2.16 11.82
N ASN A 55 14.26 -1.89 12.39
CA ASN A 55 13.10 -2.75 12.21
C ASN A 55 12.56 -2.67 10.78
N PRO A 56 12.09 -3.78 10.18
CA PRO A 56 11.51 -3.75 8.84
C PRO A 56 10.29 -2.85 8.76
N ILE A 57 10.26 -1.92 7.80
CA ILE A 57 9.16 -0.98 7.60
C ILE A 57 8.40 -1.37 6.32
N PHE A 58 7.14 -1.77 6.48
CA PHE A 58 6.24 -2.16 5.38
C PHE A 58 5.37 -0.98 4.97
N MET A 59 5.41 -0.59 3.70
CA MET A 59 4.60 0.50 3.13
C MET A 59 4.08 0.14 1.75
N ARG A 60 2.93 0.71 1.38
CA ARG A 60 2.39 0.62 0.02
C ARG A 60 2.57 1.96 -0.69
N LYS A 61 3.16 1.94 -1.87
CA LYS A 61 3.31 3.08 -2.77
C LYS A 61 3.05 2.60 -4.18
N ASP A 62 1.85 2.84 -4.66
CA ASP A 62 1.43 2.39 -5.98
C ASP A 62 2.07 3.24 -7.07
N THR A 63 2.07 2.67 -8.26
CA THR A 63 2.37 3.37 -9.52
C THR A 63 1.13 3.34 -10.39
N LYS A 64 1.17 4.04 -11.53
CA LYS A 64 0.10 3.97 -12.52
C LYS A 64 -0.26 2.54 -12.95
N MET A 65 0.75 1.66 -13.09
CA MET A 65 0.57 0.33 -13.68
C MET A 65 0.58 -0.82 -12.67
N CYS A 66 1.13 -0.61 -11.48
CA CYS A 66 1.31 -1.65 -10.48
C CYS A 66 0.88 -1.19 -9.08
N PHE A 67 0.25 -2.07 -8.33
CA PHE A 67 0.25 -1.99 -6.88
C PHE A 67 1.65 -2.34 -6.39
N GLN A 68 2.21 -1.53 -5.49
CA GLN A 68 3.59 -1.77 -5.06
C GLN A 68 3.75 -1.61 -3.55
N TRP A 69 4.44 -2.58 -2.95
CA TRP A 69 4.82 -2.58 -1.55
C TRP A 69 6.33 -2.51 -1.43
N ARG A 70 6.79 -1.79 -0.41
CA ARG A 70 8.20 -1.64 -0.07
C ARG A 70 8.41 -2.07 1.36
N ILE A 71 9.35 -2.99 1.55
CA ILE A 71 9.79 -3.44 2.86
C ILE A 71 11.23 -2.99 3.02
N ARG A 72 11.44 -1.90 3.77
CA ARG A 72 12.77 -1.34 4.06
C ARG A 72 13.42 -2.07 5.24
N ASN A 73 14.70 -1.80 5.45
CA ASN A 73 15.51 -2.34 6.56
C ASN A 73 15.56 -3.88 6.56
N LEU A 74 15.62 -4.44 5.36
CA LEU A 74 15.76 -5.86 5.13
C LEU A 74 17.24 -6.15 4.81
N PRO A 75 18.03 -6.75 5.74
CA PRO A 75 19.49 -6.81 5.63
C PRO A 75 19.99 -8.02 4.82
N TYR A 76 19.13 -8.94 4.43
CA TYR A 76 19.53 -10.17 3.75
C TYR A 76 19.64 -9.95 2.23
N PRO A 77 20.45 -10.72 1.50
CA PRO A 77 20.53 -10.61 0.05
C PRO A 77 19.25 -11.13 -0.63
N LYS A 78 19.08 -10.78 -1.91
CA LYS A 78 17.85 -11.06 -2.70
C LYS A 78 17.43 -12.54 -2.67
N ASP A 79 18.40 -13.45 -2.79
CA ASP A 79 18.22 -14.90 -2.89
C ASP A 79 17.64 -15.55 -1.63
N VAL A 80 17.71 -14.88 -0.49
CA VAL A 80 17.13 -15.35 0.78
C VAL A 80 15.62 -15.12 0.82
N TYR A 81 15.09 -14.19 0.02
CA TYR A 81 13.67 -13.85 0.00
C TYR A 81 12.89 -14.74 -0.96
N ASN A 82 11.75 -15.21 -0.49
CA ASN A 82 10.74 -15.89 -1.29
C ASN A 82 9.44 -15.09 -1.20
N VAL A 83 8.94 -14.66 -2.35
CA VAL A 83 7.71 -13.87 -2.51
C VAL A 83 6.81 -14.64 -3.46
N TYR A 84 5.59 -14.97 -3.04
CA TYR A 84 4.64 -15.76 -3.81
C TYR A 84 3.19 -15.46 -3.43
N VAL A 85 2.26 -15.80 -4.32
CA VAL A 85 0.82 -15.78 -4.04
C VAL A 85 0.39 -17.05 -3.30
N ASP A 86 -0.27 -16.90 -2.17
CA ASP A 86 -1.02 -17.96 -1.49
C ASP A 86 -2.49 -17.89 -1.96
N GLN A 87 -2.86 -18.79 -2.86
CA GLN A 87 -4.20 -18.80 -3.45
C GLN A 87 -5.30 -19.22 -2.47
N GLN A 88 -4.99 -20.02 -1.45
CA GLN A 88 -5.97 -20.47 -0.46
C GLN A 88 -6.40 -19.30 0.43
N GLU A 89 -5.42 -18.58 0.94
CA GLU A 89 -5.62 -17.41 1.81
C GLU A 89 -5.84 -16.11 1.01
N ARG A 90 -5.78 -16.17 -0.32
CA ARG A 90 -5.86 -15.03 -1.26
C ARG A 90 -4.97 -13.86 -0.82
N CYS A 91 -3.71 -14.14 -0.53
CA CYS A 91 -2.75 -13.15 -0.07
C CYS A 91 -1.38 -13.31 -0.72
N VAL A 92 -0.55 -12.27 -0.62
CA VAL A 92 0.87 -12.33 -0.98
C VAL A 92 1.66 -12.63 0.29
N VAL A 93 2.60 -13.57 0.17
CA VAL A 93 3.47 -14.01 1.26
C VAL A 93 4.90 -13.64 0.95
N VAL A 94 5.56 -13.02 1.91
CA VAL A 94 7.00 -12.76 1.91
C VAL A 94 7.61 -13.53 3.06
N ARG A 95 8.60 -14.37 2.76
CA ARG A 95 9.34 -15.10 3.79
C ARG A 95 10.82 -15.18 3.45
N THR A 96 11.65 -15.41 4.46
CA THR A 96 13.07 -15.72 4.26
C THR A 96 13.36 -17.19 4.52
N THR A 97 14.35 -17.75 3.81
CA THR A 97 14.81 -19.14 4.01
C THR A 97 15.35 -19.38 5.42
N ASN A 98 16.01 -18.37 6.01
CA ASN A 98 16.50 -18.38 7.38
C ASN A 98 15.42 -18.17 8.46
N LYS A 99 14.14 -18.02 8.07
CA LYS A 99 12.97 -17.81 8.95
C LYS A 99 13.04 -16.54 9.82
N LYS A 100 13.90 -15.58 9.48
CA LYS A 100 14.04 -14.31 10.21
C LYS A 100 12.98 -13.28 9.84
N TYR A 101 12.31 -13.43 8.70
CA TYR A 101 11.24 -12.53 8.28
C TYR A 101 10.07 -13.31 7.68
N TYR A 102 8.86 -12.90 8.05
CA TYR A 102 7.61 -13.41 7.50
C TYR A 102 6.57 -12.29 7.50
N LYS A 103 5.88 -12.11 6.37
CA LYS A 103 4.79 -11.15 6.22
C LYS A 103 3.75 -11.72 5.25
N LYS A 104 2.48 -11.61 5.63
CA LYS A 104 1.34 -11.83 4.75
C LYS A 104 0.57 -10.52 4.60
N PHE A 105 0.06 -10.25 3.41
CA PHE A 105 -0.81 -9.12 3.14
C PHE A 105 -1.70 -9.42 1.92
N SER A 106 -2.93 -8.93 1.92
CA SER A 106 -3.82 -9.03 0.77
C SER A 106 -3.74 -7.79 -0.12
N ILE A 107 -4.25 -7.92 -1.34
CA ILE A 107 -4.42 -6.79 -2.26
C ILE A 107 -5.88 -6.36 -2.17
N THR A 108 -6.15 -5.42 -1.26
CA THR A 108 -7.47 -4.85 -0.95
C THR A 108 -8.24 -4.41 -2.19
N ASP A 109 -7.58 -3.85 -3.19
CA ASP A 109 -8.23 -3.43 -4.43
C ASP A 109 -8.78 -4.62 -5.23
N LEU A 110 -8.06 -5.75 -5.28
CA LEU A 110 -8.59 -6.96 -5.92
C LEU A 110 -9.77 -7.54 -5.15
N GLU A 111 -9.77 -7.46 -3.81
CA GLU A 111 -10.92 -7.86 -3.01
C GLU A 111 -12.15 -6.99 -3.31
N ARG A 112 -11.97 -5.66 -3.43
CA ARG A 112 -13.06 -4.73 -3.76
C ARG A 112 -13.68 -5.01 -5.12
N TYR A 113 -12.85 -5.33 -6.12
CA TYR A 113 -13.31 -5.72 -7.46
C TYR A 113 -13.62 -7.21 -7.59
N GLN A 114 -13.49 -7.99 -6.52
CA GLN A 114 -13.70 -9.45 -6.49
C GLN A 114 -12.89 -10.21 -7.55
N LEU A 115 -11.68 -9.71 -7.85
CA LEU A 115 -10.78 -10.30 -8.84
C LEU A 115 -9.91 -11.39 -8.19
N PRO A 116 -9.55 -12.46 -8.92
CA PRO A 116 -8.60 -13.46 -8.43
C PRO A 116 -7.17 -12.89 -8.38
N LEU A 117 -6.33 -13.51 -7.53
CA LEU A 117 -4.89 -13.27 -7.55
C LEU A 117 -4.23 -14.15 -8.61
N ASP A 118 -3.32 -13.57 -9.37
CA ASP A 118 -2.53 -14.22 -10.41
C ASP A 118 -1.04 -14.06 -10.07
N ASP A 119 -0.35 -15.20 -9.92
CA ASP A 119 1.07 -15.24 -9.60
C ASP A 119 1.94 -14.68 -10.74
N SER A 120 1.49 -14.77 -11.99
CA SER A 120 2.23 -14.26 -13.15
C SER A 120 2.34 -12.73 -13.19
N LEU A 121 1.44 -12.03 -12.49
CA LEU A 121 1.45 -10.56 -12.36
C LEU A 121 2.31 -10.08 -11.18
N LEU A 122 2.77 -11.01 -10.33
CA LEU A 122 3.60 -10.72 -9.17
C LEU A 122 5.08 -10.73 -9.56
N SER A 123 5.80 -9.68 -9.16
CA SER A 123 7.24 -9.58 -9.35
C SER A 123 7.88 -8.90 -8.16
N PHE A 124 9.18 -9.13 -7.94
CA PHE A 124 9.91 -8.42 -6.90
C PHE A 124 11.34 -8.10 -7.30
N ALA A 125 11.84 -7.00 -6.74
CA ALA A 125 13.22 -6.57 -6.82
C ALA A 125 13.75 -6.29 -5.42
N TYR A 126 15.06 -6.34 -5.26
CA TYR A 126 15.72 -6.02 -3.99
C TYR A 126 16.92 -5.12 -4.28
N ALA A 127 16.96 -3.97 -3.62
CA ALA A 127 18.05 -3.00 -3.69
C ALA A 127 18.03 -2.12 -2.43
N ASN A 128 19.20 -1.62 -2.01
CA ASN A 128 19.32 -0.68 -0.89
C ASN A 128 18.57 -1.13 0.39
N CYS A 129 18.78 -2.40 0.80
CA CYS A 129 18.10 -3.02 1.94
C CYS A 129 16.56 -2.91 1.89
N THR A 130 16.01 -2.87 0.68
CA THR A 130 14.59 -2.68 0.43
C THR A 130 14.09 -3.71 -0.57
N LEU A 131 13.10 -4.50 -0.16
CA LEU A 131 12.36 -5.40 -1.04
C LEU A 131 11.19 -4.63 -1.64
N ILE A 132 11.17 -4.52 -2.97
CA ILE A 132 10.12 -3.87 -3.75
C ILE A 132 9.28 -4.98 -4.39
N ILE A 133 8.04 -5.11 -3.95
CA ILE A 133 7.09 -6.10 -4.44
C ILE A 133 6.09 -5.37 -5.32
N SER A 134 5.96 -5.78 -6.57
CA SER A 134 5.05 -5.17 -7.54
C SER A 134 4.05 -6.20 -8.04
N TYR A 135 2.77 -5.85 -7.99
CA TYR A 135 1.70 -6.62 -8.61
C TYR A 135 1.08 -5.77 -9.72
N GLN A 136 1.14 -6.26 -10.96
CA GLN A 136 0.58 -5.53 -12.10
C GLN A 136 -0.94 -5.42 -11.97
N LYS A 137 -1.47 -4.21 -12.14
CA LYS A 137 -2.91 -3.96 -12.02
C LYS A 137 -3.64 -4.68 -13.16
N PRO A 138 -4.70 -5.45 -12.86
CA PRO A 138 -5.60 -5.97 -13.89
C PRO A 138 -6.25 -4.86 -14.70
N LYS A 139 -6.70 -5.19 -15.92
CA LYS A 139 -7.28 -4.21 -16.85
C LYS A 139 -8.53 -3.56 -16.27
N GLU A 140 -9.32 -4.32 -15.54
CA GLU A 140 -10.55 -3.90 -14.87
C GLU A 140 -10.28 -2.76 -13.89
N VAL A 141 -9.23 -2.91 -13.06
CA VAL A 141 -8.78 -1.87 -12.14
C VAL A 141 -8.33 -0.62 -12.89
N LEU A 142 -7.52 -0.79 -13.94
CA LEU A 142 -6.99 0.33 -14.72
C LEU A 142 -8.11 1.13 -15.43
N VAL A 143 -9.13 0.45 -15.93
CA VAL A 143 -10.31 1.08 -16.54
C VAL A 143 -11.09 1.88 -15.49
N ALA A 144 -11.40 1.26 -14.35
CA ALA A 144 -12.13 1.92 -13.27
C ALA A 144 -11.37 3.15 -12.72
N GLU A 145 -10.05 3.05 -12.51
CA GLU A 145 -9.22 4.18 -12.11
C GLU A 145 -9.23 5.30 -13.15
N SER A 146 -9.20 4.96 -14.45
CA SER A 146 -9.25 5.95 -15.53
C SER A 146 -10.59 6.67 -15.59
N GLU A 147 -11.70 5.97 -15.37
CA GLU A 147 -13.04 6.56 -15.34
C GLU A 147 -13.20 7.52 -14.16
N LEU A 148 -12.78 7.10 -12.97
CA LEU A 148 -12.77 7.95 -11.77
C LEU A 148 -11.94 9.22 -11.99
N GLN A 149 -10.76 9.11 -12.60
CA GLN A 149 -9.93 10.27 -12.93
C GLN A 149 -10.62 11.25 -13.89
N LYS A 150 -11.39 10.75 -14.86
CA LYS A 150 -12.17 11.62 -15.78
C LYS A 150 -13.27 12.35 -15.03
N GLU A 151 -13.95 11.69 -14.10
CA GLU A 151 -15.00 12.30 -13.28
C GLU A 151 -14.43 13.39 -12.35
N LEU A 152 -13.34 13.09 -11.64
CA LEU A 152 -12.65 14.06 -10.78
C LEU A 152 -12.23 15.32 -11.55
N LYS A 153 -11.68 15.16 -12.77
CA LYS A 153 -11.29 16.30 -13.63
C LYS A 153 -12.50 17.14 -14.08
N LYS A 154 -13.64 16.49 -14.37
CA LYS A 154 -14.88 17.19 -14.73
C LYS A 154 -15.39 18.03 -13.57
N GLU A 155 -15.44 17.47 -12.37
CA GLU A 155 -15.87 18.19 -11.16
C GLU A 155 -14.93 19.35 -10.81
N LEU A 156 -13.61 19.13 -10.87
CA LEU A 156 -12.63 20.20 -10.66
C LEU A 156 -12.82 21.36 -11.64
N THR A 157 -13.03 21.04 -12.93
CA THR A 157 -13.28 22.05 -13.97
C THR A 157 -14.59 22.81 -13.72
N ARG A 158 -15.61 22.15 -13.17
CA ARG A 158 -16.88 22.79 -12.82
C ARG A 158 -16.70 23.74 -11.64
N LEU A 159 -15.91 23.36 -10.64
CA LEU A 159 -15.64 24.17 -9.46
C LEU A 159 -14.80 25.42 -9.78
N CYS A 160 -13.83 25.34 -10.70
CA CYS A 160 -13.02 26.50 -11.09
C CYS A 160 -13.74 27.52 -12.01
N LYS A 161 -14.94 27.20 -12.50
CA LYS A 161 -15.74 28.08 -13.37
C LYS A 161 -16.80 28.89 -12.60
N ASN A 162 -16.99 28.61 -11.31
CA ASN A 162 -17.87 29.33 -10.40
C ASN A 162 -17.05 30.18 -9.43
#